data_AF-A0A2S0KCX6-F1
#
_entry.id   AF-A0A2S0KCX6-F1
#
_cell.length_a   1.000
_cell.length_b   1.000
_cell.length_c   1.000
_cell.angle_alpha   90.00
_cell.angle_beta   90.00
_cell.angle_gamma   90.00
#
_symmetry.space_group_name_H-M   'P 1'
#
loop_
_entity.id
_entity.type
_entity.pdbx_description
1 polymer ?
#
loop_
_entity_poly.entity_id
_entity_poly.type
_entity_poly.pdbx_seq_one_letter_code
_entity_poly.pdbx_strand_id
1 'polypeptide(L)'
;MALDDDEKVSAAKAYVDALVSHDPSPVPLHPACTRTELGVKTGRNGGHIARSLARGPQFRLIHAVSDFTATVEGNRVDTSYLVHVRPKALGLGARVIERFEFDDDGLITAIVANFSPPRRI
;
A
#
# COMPACT_ATOMS: atom_id res chain seq x y z
N MET A 1 17.91 -5.86 -15.24
CA MET A 1 17.00 -5.30 -16.25
C MET A 1 16.01 -4.50 -15.44
N ALA A 2 15.91 -3.19 -15.61
CA ALA A 2 15.03 -2.38 -14.77
C ALA A 2 13.58 -2.84 -15.00
N LEU A 3 12.80 -2.95 -13.93
CA LEU A 3 11.38 -3.31 -14.01
C LEU A 3 10.65 -2.37 -14.97
N ASP A 4 9.75 -2.91 -15.77
CA ASP A 4 8.88 -2.10 -16.62
C ASP A 4 7.90 -1.30 -15.75
N ASP A 5 7.47 -0.14 -16.24
CA ASP A 5 6.58 0.74 -15.45
C ASP A 5 5.24 0.05 -15.13
N ASP A 6 4.72 -0.75 -16.06
CA ASP A 6 3.52 -1.57 -15.85
C ASP A 6 3.72 -2.63 -14.75
N GLU A 7 4.90 -3.23 -14.64
CA GLU A 7 5.23 -4.20 -13.59
C GLU A 7 5.28 -3.53 -12.22
N LYS A 8 5.85 -2.32 -12.13
CA LYS A 8 5.89 -1.55 -10.86
C LYS A 8 4.50 -1.14 -10.42
N VAL A 9 3.66 -0.70 -11.36
CA VAL A 9 2.25 -0.36 -11.09
C VAL A 9 1.49 -1.61 -10.65
N SER A 10 1.73 -2.76 -11.30
CA SER A 10 1.14 -4.04 -10.91
C SER A 10 1.55 -4.44 -9.49
N ALA A 11 2.82 -4.30 -9.13
CA ALA A 11 3.31 -4.58 -7.77
C ALA A 11 2.70 -3.64 -6.72
N ALA A 12 2.59 -2.34 -7.02
CA ALA A 12 1.94 -1.36 -6.15
C ALA A 12 0.44 -1.68 -6.01
N LYS A 13 -0.23 -2.05 -7.10
CA LYS A 13 -1.63 -2.49 -7.09
C LYS A 13 -1.82 -3.76 -6.26
N ALA A 14 -0.92 -4.74 -6.38
CA ALA A 14 -0.95 -5.96 -5.57
C ALA A 14 -0.85 -5.65 -4.07
N TYR A 15 -0.05 -4.67 -3.67
CA TYR A 15 -0.01 -4.18 -2.29
C TYR A 15 -1.37 -3.58 -1.86
N VAL A 16 -1.97 -2.74 -2.70
CA VAL A 16 -3.28 -2.13 -2.40
C VAL A 16 -4.39 -3.18 -2.31
N ASP A 17 -4.38 -4.16 -3.22
CA ASP A 17 -5.32 -5.28 -3.18
C ASP A 17 -5.11 -6.14 -1.92
N ALA A 18 -3.86 -6.32 -1.47
CA ALA A 18 -3.52 -6.99 -0.22
C ALA A 18 -4.06 -6.27 1.03
N LEU A 19 -4.28 -4.95 0.99
CA LEU A 19 -4.94 -4.22 2.09
C LEU A 19 -6.39 -4.69 2.28
N VAL A 20 -7.07 -5.04 1.18
CA VAL A 20 -8.48 -5.47 1.16
C VAL A 20 -8.60 -6.98 1.36
N SER A 21 -7.78 -7.77 0.65
CA SER A 21 -7.81 -9.23 0.72
C SER A 21 -7.16 -9.79 1.99
N HIS A 22 -6.31 -8.99 2.65
CA HIS A 22 -5.43 -9.40 3.74
C HIS A 22 -4.48 -10.52 3.35
N ASP A 23 -4.17 -10.65 2.06
CA ASP A 23 -3.18 -11.61 1.56
C ASP A 23 -1.91 -10.89 1.06
N PRO A 24 -0.79 -10.97 1.79
CA PRO A 24 0.48 -10.40 1.37
C PRO A 24 1.25 -11.29 0.37
N SER A 25 0.77 -12.50 0.05
CA SER A 25 1.48 -13.45 -0.82
C SER A 25 1.85 -12.92 -2.22
N PRO A 26 1.04 -12.07 -2.90
CA PRO A 26 1.39 -11.57 -4.22
C PRO A 26 2.29 -10.32 -4.18
N VAL A 27 2.64 -9.81 -2.98
CA VAL A 27 3.36 -8.55 -2.85
C VAL A 27 4.88 -8.80 -2.85
N PRO A 28 5.64 -8.25 -3.82
CA PRO A 28 7.09 -8.42 -3.90
C PRO A 28 7.82 -7.54 -2.87
N LEU A 29 7.70 -7.87 -1.58
CA LEU A 29 8.36 -7.13 -0.51
C LEU A 29 9.82 -7.53 -0.36
N HIS A 30 10.72 -6.56 -0.38
CA HIS A 30 12.12 -6.80 -0.03
C HIS A 30 12.23 -7.22 1.46
N PRO A 31 13.13 -8.15 1.84
CA PRO A 31 13.28 -8.58 3.24
C PRO A 31 13.58 -7.42 4.20
N ALA A 32 14.35 -6.43 3.74
CA ALA A 32 14.66 -5.21 4.47
C ALA A 32 13.65 -4.07 4.25
N CYS A 33 12.48 -4.34 3.66
CA CYS A 33 11.49 -3.33 3.33
C CYS A 33 11.08 -2.52 4.57
N THR A 34 11.03 -1.20 4.43
CA THR A 34 10.59 -0.30 5.49
C THR A 34 9.25 0.33 5.16
N ARG A 35 8.44 0.56 6.18
CA ARG A 35 7.17 1.28 6.03
C ARG A 35 7.12 2.48 6.96
N THR A 36 6.77 3.62 6.41
CA THR A 36 6.56 4.87 7.13
C THR A 36 5.13 5.32 6.90
N GLU A 37 4.34 5.40 7.96
CA GLU A 37 2.95 5.82 7.96
C GLU A 37 2.84 7.17 8.70
N LEU A 38 2.39 8.24 8.03
CA LEU A 38 2.28 9.60 8.60
C LEU A 38 3.59 10.12 9.23
N GLY A 39 4.73 9.81 8.61
CA GLY A 39 6.05 10.19 9.14
C GLY A 39 6.55 9.31 10.30
N VAL A 40 5.78 8.30 10.72
CA VAL A 40 6.19 7.34 11.75
C VAL A 40 6.60 6.02 11.10
N LYS A 41 7.81 5.53 11.42
CA LYS A 41 8.28 4.24 10.93
C LYS A 41 7.55 3.09 11.62
N THR A 42 6.57 2.52 10.95
CA THR A 42 5.72 1.42 11.45
C THR A 42 6.19 0.05 10.97
N GLY A 43 6.83 -0.03 9.80
CA GLY A 43 7.42 -1.24 9.24
C GLY A 43 8.94 -1.21 9.30
N ARG A 44 9.55 -2.24 9.89
CA ARG A 44 11.01 -2.36 10.01
C ARG A 44 11.63 -3.37 9.05
N ASN A 45 10.84 -4.31 8.52
CA ASN A 45 11.26 -5.33 7.58
C ASN A 45 10.04 -5.85 6.78
N GLY A 46 10.28 -6.50 5.64
CA GLY A 46 9.23 -7.02 4.75
C GLY A 46 8.33 -8.04 5.43
N GLY A 47 8.89 -8.95 6.24
CA GLY A 47 8.10 -9.93 6.99
C GLY A 47 7.15 -9.30 8.02
N HIS A 48 7.54 -8.20 8.64
CA HIS A 48 6.70 -7.45 9.57
C HIS A 48 5.56 -6.73 8.84
N ILE A 49 5.85 -6.17 7.67
CA ILE A 49 4.85 -5.53 6.81
C ILE A 49 3.85 -6.59 6.31
N ALA A 50 4.32 -7.71 5.77
CA ALA A 50 3.47 -8.82 5.32
C ALA A 50 2.55 -9.33 6.45
N ARG A 51 3.09 -9.55 7.66
CA ARG A 51 2.29 -9.93 8.82
C ARG A 51 1.26 -8.86 9.19
N SER A 52 1.65 -7.59 9.11
CA SER A 52 0.76 -6.47 9.37
C SER A 52 -0.36 -6.39 8.34
N LEU A 53 -0.08 -6.59 7.04
CA LEU A 53 -1.12 -6.67 6.00
C LEU A 53 -2.11 -7.80 6.28
N ALA A 54 -1.60 -8.98 6.68
CA ALA A 54 -2.43 -10.16 6.92
C ALA A 54 -3.28 -10.07 8.21
N ARG A 55 -2.80 -9.40 9.25
CA ARG A 55 -3.42 -9.45 10.60
C ARG A 55 -3.72 -8.09 11.22
N GLY A 56 -3.36 -7.01 10.54
CA GLY A 56 -3.42 -5.64 11.07
C GLY A 56 -4.85 -5.20 11.32
N PRO A 57 -5.20 -4.75 12.54
CA PRO A 57 -6.57 -4.35 12.87
C PRO A 57 -7.05 -3.15 12.03
N GLN A 58 -6.14 -2.25 11.65
CA GLN A 58 -6.43 -1.12 10.77
C GLN A 58 -6.86 -1.55 9.36
N PHE A 59 -6.23 -2.58 8.80
CA PHE A 59 -6.55 -3.07 7.46
C PHE A 59 -7.86 -3.84 7.46
N ARG A 60 -8.20 -4.56 8.55
CA ARG A 60 -9.49 -5.27 8.69
C ARG A 60 -10.73 -4.35 8.62
N LEU A 61 -10.54 -3.05 8.85
CA LEU A 61 -11.59 -2.06 8.66
C LEU A 61 -11.79 -1.69 7.19
N ILE A 62 -10.75 -1.80 6.37
CA ILE A 62 -10.80 -1.53 4.94
C ILE A 62 -11.53 -2.69 4.26
N HIS A 63 -12.55 -2.38 3.46
CA HIS A 63 -13.32 -3.40 2.74
C HIS A 63 -13.38 -3.19 1.23
N ALA A 64 -12.95 -2.02 0.75
CA ALA A 64 -12.89 -1.69 -0.67
C ALA A 64 -11.92 -0.55 -0.89
N VAL A 65 -11.41 -0.46 -2.11
CA VAL A 65 -10.61 0.67 -2.61
C VAL A 65 -11.26 1.18 -3.89
N SER A 66 -11.31 2.51 -4.05
CA SER A 66 -11.74 3.18 -5.29
C SER A 66 -10.74 4.23 -5.72
N ASP A 67 -10.93 4.77 -6.92
CA ASP A 67 -10.18 5.92 -7.45
C ASP A 67 -8.66 5.72 -7.45
N PHE A 68 -8.22 4.48 -7.75
CA PHE A 68 -6.81 4.14 -7.82
C PHE A 68 -6.15 4.81 -9.03
N THR A 69 -5.17 5.65 -8.75
CA THR A 69 -4.25 6.23 -9.72
C THR A 69 -2.83 5.89 -9.32
N ALA A 70 -1.99 5.63 -10.32
CA ALA A 70 -0.56 5.37 -10.13
C ALA A 70 0.24 6.16 -11.16
N THR A 71 1.33 6.76 -10.70
CA THR A 71 2.29 7.50 -11.51
C THR A 71 3.67 6.92 -11.23
N VAL A 72 4.39 6.57 -12.29
CA VAL A 72 5.75 6.03 -12.18
C VAL A 72 6.76 7.14 -12.42
N GLU A 73 7.75 7.22 -11.54
CA GLU A 73 8.89 8.14 -11.67
C GLU A 73 10.19 7.37 -11.40
N GLY A 74 10.84 6.87 -12.47
CA GLY A 74 12.09 6.12 -12.35
C GLY A 74 11.89 4.80 -11.61
N ASN A 75 12.47 4.67 -10.42
CA ASN A 75 12.35 3.48 -9.56
C ASN A 75 11.29 3.63 -8.46
N ARG A 76 10.44 4.66 -8.54
CA ARG A 76 9.35 4.87 -7.58
C ARG A 76 7.99 4.90 -8.26
N VAL A 77 6.97 4.50 -7.51
CA VAL A 77 5.56 4.62 -7.91
C VAL A 77 4.84 5.41 -6.84
N ASP A 78 4.27 6.55 -7.22
CA ASP A 78 3.36 7.32 -6.39
C ASP A 78 1.93 6.91 -6.75
N THR A 79 1.17 6.46 -5.75
CA THR A 79 -0.22 6.04 -5.89
C THR A 79 -1.13 6.93 -5.06
N SER A 80 -2.35 7.11 -5.55
CA SER A 80 -3.42 7.78 -4.81
C SER A 80 -4.69 6.96 -4.96
N TYR A 81 -5.37 6.69 -3.85
CA TYR A 81 -6.61 5.93 -3.86
C TYR A 81 -7.46 6.24 -2.63
N LEU A 82 -8.72 5.83 -2.65
CA LEU A 82 -9.66 6.01 -1.56
C LEU A 82 -9.96 4.66 -0.90
N VAL A 83 -9.65 4.53 0.40
CA VAL A 83 -10.01 3.33 1.18
C VAL A 83 -11.38 3.52 1.81
N HIS A 84 -12.25 2.54 1.64
CA HIS A 84 -13.58 2.51 2.26
C HIS A 84 -13.50 1.71 3.55
N VAL A 85 -13.82 2.37 4.67
CA VAL A 85 -13.70 1.77 6.00
C VAL A 85 -15.07 1.39 6.57
N ARG A 86 -15.08 0.32 7.36
CA ARG A 86 -16.25 -0.16 8.08
C ARG A 86 -16.62 0.78 9.25
N PRO A 87 -17.89 0.78 9.67
CA PRO A 87 -19.04 0.06 9.09
C PRO A 87 -19.55 0.72 7.79
N LYS A 88 -19.92 -0.12 6.79
CA LYS A 88 -20.39 0.32 5.45
C LYS A 88 -21.52 1.36 5.52
N ALA A 89 -22.38 1.29 6.54
CA ALA A 89 -23.50 2.20 6.75
C ALA A 89 -23.08 3.66 6.97
N LEU A 90 -21.85 3.92 7.42
CA LEU A 90 -21.36 5.28 7.65
C LEU A 90 -20.76 5.93 6.39
N GLY A 91 -20.50 5.17 5.32
CA GLY A 91 -19.92 5.72 4.08
C GLY A 91 -18.62 6.47 4.33
N LEU A 92 -17.71 5.88 5.12
CA LEU A 92 -16.45 6.52 5.48
C LEU A 92 -15.36 6.17 4.45
N GLY A 93 -14.80 7.19 3.83
CA GLY A 93 -13.65 7.09 2.94
C GLY A 93 -12.44 7.84 3.51
N ALA A 94 -11.26 7.24 3.41
CA ALA A 94 -10.00 7.92 3.69
C ALA A 94 -9.16 7.95 2.42
N ARG A 95 -8.65 9.13 2.04
CA ARG A 95 -7.71 9.22 0.92
C ARG A 95 -6.34 8.81 1.38
N VAL A 96 -5.72 7.89 0.65
CA VAL A 96 -4.38 7.37 0.87
C VAL A 96 -3.51 7.79 -0.30
N ILE A 97 -2.35 8.36 0.01
CA ILE A 97 -1.28 8.63 -0.94
C ILE A 97 -0.11 7.78 -0.48
N GLU A 98 0.31 6.87 -1.35
CA GLU A 98 1.36 5.91 -1.04
C GLU A 98 2.46 5.95 -2.09
N ARG A 99 3.69 6.04 -1.62
CA ARG A 99 4.88 5.92 -2.45
C ARG A 99 5.55 4.58 -2.21
N PHE A 100 5.89 3.90 -3.29
CA PHE A 100 6.64 2.67 -3.31
C PHE A 100 7.98 2.91 -4.00
N GLU A 101 9.07 2.49 -3.35
CA GLU A 101 10.40 2.48 -3.94
C GLU A 101 10.82 1.05 -4.24
N PHE A 102 11.39 0.84 -5.43
CA PHE A 102 11.80 -0.47 -5.94
C PHE A 102 13.32 -0.53 -6.07
N ASP A 103 13.89 -1.70 -5.84
CA ASP A 103 15.27 -2.01 -6.23
C ASP A 103 15.36 -2.50 -7.68
N ASP A 104 16.59 -2.80 -8.11
CA ASP A 104 16.90 -3.31 -9.45
C ASP A 104 16.35 -4.73 -9.70
N ASP A 105 15.98 -5.46 -8.64
CA ASP A 105 15.36 -6.78 -8.68
C ASP A 105 13.82 -6.70 -8.70
N GLY A 106 13.24 -5.50 -8.64
CA GLY A 106 11.79 -5.28 -8.65
C GLY A 106 11.11 -5.45 -7.31
N LEU A 107 11.86 -5.54 -6.22
CA LEU A 107 11.33 -5.69 -4.88
C LEU A 107 11.08 -4.32 -4.25
N ILE A 108 9.98 -4.22 -3.50
CA ILE A 108 9.61 -3.01 -2.77
C ILE A 108 10.54 -2.87 -1.56
N THR A 109 11.38 -1.84 -1.58
CA THR A 109 12.36 -1.55 -0.52
C THR A 109 11.86 -0.54 0.50
N ALA A 110 10.99 0.38 0.08
CA ALA A 110 10.38 1.35 0.99
C ALA A 110 8.93 1.66 0.59
N ILE A 111 8.10 1.86 1.62
CA ILE A 111 6.69 2.23 1.48
C ILE A 111 6.47 3.45 2.37
N VAL A 112 6.02 4.55 1.77
CA VAL A 112 5.67 5.77 2.51
C VAL A 112 4.19 6.06 2.28
N ALA A 113 3.40 5.87 3.33
CA ALA A 113 1.96 6.02 3.30
C ALA A 113 1.54 7.28 4.06
N ASN A 114 0.69 8.08 3.42
CA ASN A 114 0.02 9.23 4.02
C ASN A 114 -1.47 9.06 3.83
N PHE A 115 -2.22 8.94 4.92
CA PHE A 115 -3.67 8.82 4.89
C PHE A 115 -4.32 10.04 5.54
N SER A 116 -5.37 10.52 4.91
CA SER A 116 -6.21 11.58 5.45
C SER A 116 -7.16 11.01 6.51
N PRO A 117 -7.61 11.81 7.50
CA PRO A 117 -8.65 11.37 8.41
C PRO A 117 -9.89 10.94 7.62
N PRO A 118 -10.57 9.85 8.04
CA PRO A 118 -11.75 9.35 7.35
C PRO A 118 -12.84 10.42 7.34
N ARG A 119 -13.39 10.68 6.15
CA ARG A 119 -14.49 11.61 5.93
C ARG A 119 -15.67 10.85 5.34
N ARG A 120 -16.87 11.37 5.56
CA ARG A 120 -18.06 10.85 4.91
C ARG A 120 -17.99 11.18 3.41
N ILE A 121 -18.11 10.17 2.57
CA ILE A 121 -18.07 10.25 1.10
C ILE A 121 -19.44 9.99 0.50
#